data_AF-A0A7S0ER21-F1
#
_entry.id   AF-A0A7S0ER21-F1
#
_cell.length_a   1.000
_cell.length_b   1.000
_cell.length_c   1.000
_cell.angle_alpha   90.00
_cell.angle_beta   90.00
_cell.angle_gamma   90.00
#
_symmetry.space_group_name_H-M   'P 1'
#
loop_
_entity.id
_entity.type
_entity.pdbx_description
1 polymer ?
#
loop_
_entity_poly.entity_id
_entity_poly.type
_entity_poly.pdbx_seq_one_letter_code
_entity_poly.pdbx_strand_id
1 'polypeptide(L)'
;MLLMQVISSLFPRLGVPSVGEDDVGSRNLFIAETIVNDKTKSNAAIPALTGYSLLQHFKFCQANMHRMKVPFLTLHGKKDMIIKPSCSEELLRKAEVEDKQGKWYEEAWHDLLFEPEHKEVMDDIAAWIDEHA
;
A
#
# COMPACT_ATOMS: atom_id res chain seq x y z
N MET A 1 -9.17 11.87 13.31
CA MET A 1 -8.85 10.84 14.33
C MET A 1 -9.86 10.77 15.45
N LEU A 2 -10.08 11.85 16.21
CA LEU A 2 -10.97 11.84 17.39
C LEU A 2 -12.39 11.38 17.04
N LEU A 3 -12.91 11.84 15.89
CA LEU A 3 -14.21 11.42 15.37
C LEU A 3 -14.30 9.90 15.14
N MET A 4 -13.33 9.29 14.44
CA MET A 4 -13.30 7.84 14.21
C MET A 4 -13.10 7.03 15.49
N GLN A 5 -12.37 7.56 16.47
CA GLN A 5 -12.21 6.93 17.77
C GLN A 5 -13.55 6.90 18.55
N VAL A 6 -14.29 8.02 18.54
CA VAL A 6 -15.62 8.08 19.19
C VAL A 6 -16.60 7.15 18.48
N ILE A 7 -16.66 7.18 17.14
CA ILE A 7 -17.54 6.33 16.35
C ILE A 7 -17.21 4.85 16.54
N SER A 8 -15.94 4.45 16.48
CA SER A 8 -15.55 3.05 16.67
C SER A 8 -15.80 2.53 18.08
N SER A 9 -15.76 3.40 19.10
CA SER A 9 -16.08 3.04 20.49
C SER A 9 -17.58 2.83 20.70
N LEU A 10 -18.41 3.75 20.19
CA LEU A 10 -19.87 3.73 20.40
C LEU A 10 -20.60 2.82 19.42
N PHE A 11 -20.12 2.74 18.17
CA PHE A 11 -20.74 1.99 17.08
C PHE A 11 -19.69 1.18 16.29
N PRO A 12 -19.04 0.17 16.90
CA PRO A 12 -17.91 -0.54 16.31
C PRO A 12 -18.23 -1.26 14.99
N ARG A 13 -19.51 -1.62 14.79
CA ARG A 13 -20.02 -2.31 13.59
C ARG A 13 -20.60 -1.37 12.54
N LEU A 14 -20.62 -0.06 12.78
CA LEU A 14 -21.11 0.90 11.79
C LEU A 14 -20.26 0.80 10.53
N GLY A 15 -20.90 0.60 9.39
CA GLY A 15 -20.21 0.53 8.10
C GLY A 15 -19.65 1.89 7.72
N VAL A 16 -18.34 1.94 7.50
CA VAL A 16 -17.65 3.06 6.87
C VAL A 16 -17.42 2.67 5.42
N PRO A 17 -17.87 3.48 4.44
CA PRO A 17 -17.63 3.19 3.03
C PRO A 17 -16.15 2.91 2.77
N SER A 18 -15.85 1.89 1.97
CA SER A 18 -14.48 1.66 1.48
C SER A 18 -14.08 2.78 0.52
N VAL A 19 -12.79 2.84 0.18
CA VAL A 19 -12.27 3.75 -0.86
C VAL A 19 -13.07 3.53 -2.16
N GLY A 20 -13.38 4.62 -2.86
CA GLY A 20 -14.40 4.67 -3.92
C GLY A 20 -14.14 3.75 -5.11
N GLU A 21 -15.20 3.48 -5.88
CA GLU A 21 -15.19 2.56 -7.03
C GLU A 21 -14.21 2.96 -8.15
N ASP A 22 -13.77 4.22 -8.17
CA ASP A 22 -12.82 4.78 -9.14
C ASP A 22 -11.35 4.49 -8.80
N ASP A 23 -11.08 3.81 -7.68
CA ASP A 23 -9.71 3.50 -7.23
C ASP A 23 -9.22 2.18 -7.81
N VAL A 24 -8.82 2.26 -9.07
CA VAL A 24 -8.40 1.12 -9.87
C VAL A 24 -6.98 0.65 -9.51
N GLY A 25 -6.20 1.49 -8.82
CA GLY A 25 -4.82 1.18 -8.43
C GLY A 25 -3.81 1.05 -9.58
N SER A 26 -4.29 0.87 -10.82
CA SER A 26 -3.48 0.67 -12.03
C SER A 26 -4.00 1.45 -13.24
N ARG A 27 -3.08 1.89 -14.12
CA ARG A 27 -3.39 2.50 -15.43
C ARG A 27 -3.58 1.48 -16.54
N ASN A 28 -3.39 0.20 -16.26
CA ASN A 28 -3.65 -0.88 -17.19
C ASN A 28 -5.15 -1.10 -17.33
N LEU A 29 -5.75 -0.62 -18.41
CA LEU A 29 -7.20 -0.66 -18.63
C LEU A 29 -7.79 -2.08 -18.61
N PHE A 30 -7.03 -3.09 -19.02
CA PHE A 30 -7.48 -4.48 -18.96
C PHE A 30 -7.57 -4.99 -17.52
N ILE A 31 -6.57 -4.67 -16.69
CA ILE A 31 -6.61 -4.99 -15.26
C ILE A 31 -7.67 -4.16 -14.56
N ALA A 32 -7.83 -2.89 -14.94
CA ALA A 32 -8.86 -2.02 -14.41
C ALA A 32 -10.26 -2.63 -14.56
N GLU A 33 -10.59 -3.06 -15.78
CA GLU A 33 -11.83 -3.73 -16.09
C GLU A 33 -11.96 -5.05 -15.31
N THR A 34 -10.87 -5.80 -15.16
CA THR A 34 -10.85 -7.05 -14.40
C THR A 34 -11.16 -6.80 -12.92
N ILE A 35 -10.55 -5.80 -12.29
CA ILE A 35 -10.76 -5.43 -10.88
C ILE A 35 -12.20 -4.97 -10.64
N VAL A 36 -12.73 -4.14 -11.54
CA VAL A 36 -14.11 -3.64 -11.44
C VAL A 36 -15.13 -4.77 -11.57
N ASN A 37 -14.88 -5.74 -12.43
CA ASN A 37 -15.78 -6.87 -12.67
C ASN A 37 -15.48 -8.11 -11.80
N ASP A 38 -14.52 -8.02 -10.88
CA ASP A 38 -14.16 -9.13 -10.01
C ASP A 38 -15.27 -9.41 -8.99
N LYS A 39 -15.98 -10.52 -9.20
CA LYS A 39 -17.07 -10.96 -8.31
C LYS A 39 -16.58 -11.42 -6.93
N THR A 40 -15.28 -11.60 -6.75
CA THR A 40 -14.66 -11.95 -5.47
C THR A 40 -14.25 -10.70 -4.69
N LYS A 41 -14.20 -9.52 -5.32
CA LYS A 41 -13.98 -8.24 -4.66
C LYS A 41 -15.22 -7.84 -3.87
N SER A 42 -15.01 -7.52 -2.59
CA SER A 42 -16.06 -6.95 -1.75
C SER A 42 -15.99 -5.43 -1.77
N ASN A 43 -17.07 -4.78 -2.19
CA ASN A 43 -17.29 -3.34 -2.00
C ASN A 43 -18.09 -3.05 -0.72
N ALA A 44 -18.17 -4.01 0.21
CA ALA A 44 -18.89 -3.82 1.45
C ALA A 44 -18.18 -2.78 2.32
N ALA A 45 -18.98 -1.94 2.97
CA ALA A 45 -18.49 -1.01 3.97
C ALA A 45 -17.72 -1.78 5.06
N ILE A 46 -16.55 -1.27 5.44
CA ILE A 46 -15.74 -1.86 6.50
C ILE A 46 -16.28 -1.40 7.87
N PRO A 47 -16.29 -2.26 8.90
CA PRO A 47 -16.66 -1.82 10.24
C PRO A 47 -15.79 -0.66 10.74
N ALA A 48 -16.40 0.32 11.42
CA ALA A 48 -15.71 1.49 11.95
C ALA A 48 -14.52 1.11 12.86
N LEU A 49 -14.66 0.04 13.64
CA LEU A 49 -13.56 -0.47 14.47
C LEU A 49 -12.39 -1.00 13.63
N THR A 50 -12.66 -1.66 12.51
CA THR A 50 -11.62 -2.13 11.58
C THR A 50 -10.88 -0.95 10.97
N GLY A 51 -11.62 0.05 10.45
CA GLY A 51 -11.01 1.26 9.89
C GLY A 51 -10.17 2.02 10.92
N TYR A 52 -10.67 2.18 12.16
CA TYR A 52 -9.90 2.80 13.24
C TYR A 52 -8.64 1.99 13.59
N SER A 53 -8.75 0.67 13.71
CA SER A 53 -7.61 -0.20 14.03
C SER A 53 -6.51 -0.13 12.97
N LEU A 54 -6.89 -0.08 11.69
CA LEU A 54 -5.95 0.07 10.58
C LEU A 54 -5.20 1.41 10.66
N LEU A 55 -5.91 2.52 10.91
CA LEU A 55 -5.28 3.83 11.09
C LEU A 55 -4.30 3.86 12.28
N GLN A 56 -4.64 3.18 13.37
CA GLN A 56 -3.75 3.06 14.53
C GLN A 56 -2.51 2.23 14.21
N HIS A 57 -2.64 1.17 13.40
CA HIS A 57 -1.49 0.38 12.94
C HIS A 57 -0.58 1.19 12.00
N PHE A 58 -1.13 1.97 11.06
CA PHE A 58 -0.31 2.84 10.21
C PHE A 58 0.55 3.81 11.04
N LYS A 59 -0.03 4.42 12.07
CA LYS A 59 0.70 5.30 13.01
C LYS A 59 1.78 4.56 13.76
N PHE A 60 1.45 3.37 14.26
CA PHE A 60 2.42 2.52 14.94
C PHE A 60 3.61 2.23 14.01
N CYS A 61 3.36 1.75 12.79
CA CYS A 61 4.41 1.48 11.82
C CYS A 61 5.26 2.73 11.52
N GLN A 62 4.64 3.88 11.22
CA GLN A 62 5.35 5.14 10.93
C GLN A 62 6.23 5.64 12.09
N ALA A 63 5.78 5.47 13.34
CA ALA A 63 6.57 5.80 14.52
C ALA A 63 7.73 4.81 14.74
N ASN A 64 7.60 3.58 14.24
CA ASN A 64 8.51 2.47 14.50
C ASN A 64 9.36 2.06 13.28
N MET A 65 9.37 2.82 12.18
CA MET A 65 10.15 2.48 10.97
C MET A 65 11.65 2.24 11.24
N HIS A 66 12.22 2.92 12.24
CA HIS A 66 13.60 2.72 12.68
C HIS A 66 13.89 1.29 13.16
N ARG A 67 12.87 0.54 13.58
CA ARG A 67 13.00 -0.84 14.04
C ARG A 67 13.13 -1.85 12.89
N MET A 68 13.05 -1.43 11.63
CA MET A 68 13.28 -2.30 10.48
C MET A 68 14.78 -2.64 10.39
N LYS A 69 15.10 -3.92 10.64
CA LYS A 69 16.47 -4.43 10.80
C LYS A 69 16.85 -5.56 9.83
N VAL A 70 15.93 -5.96 8.96
CA VAL A 70 16.19 -6.97 7.93
C VAL A 70 16.41 -6.28 6.59
N PRO A 71 17.26 -6.82 5.69
CA PRO A 71 17.40 -6.33 4.34
C PRO A 71 16.04 -6.20 3.64
N PHE A 72 15.85 -5.12 2.86
CA PHE A 72 14.60 -4.94 2.12
C PHE A 72 14.75 -4.14 0.83
N LEU A 73 13.87 -4.46 -0.11
CA LEU A 73 13.62 -3.69 -1.33
C LEU A 73 12.28 -2.96 -1.21
N THR A 74 12.28 -1.66 -1.50
CA THR A 74 11.05 -0.85 -1.64
C THR A 74 10.83 -0.51 -3.11
N LEU A 75 9.67 -0.90 -3.63
CA LEU A 75 9.23 -0.59 -4.98
C LEU A 75 8.00 0.32 -4.90
N HIS A 76 7.95 1.41 -5.68
CA HIS A 76 6.85 2.36 -5.60
C HIS A 76 6.57 3.06 -6.95
N GLY A 77 5.31 3.27 -7.32
CA GLY A 77 4.95 4.05 -8.50
C GLY A 77 4.88 5.55 -8.21
N LYS A 78 5.58 6.39 -8.97
CA LYS A 78 5.61 7.84 -8.65
C LYS A 78 4.26 8.54 -8.80
N LYS A 79 3.32 7.94 -9.51
CA LYS A 79 1.95 8.45 -9.70
C LYS A 79 0.94 7.74 -8.81
N ASP A 80 1.38 7.03 -7.77
CA ASP A 80 0.50 6.47 -6.74
C ASP A 80 -0.27 7.59 -6.02
N MET A 81 -1.60 7.54 -6.17
CA MET A 81 -2.55 8.49 -5.56
C MET A 81 -3.17 7.95 -4.27
N ILE A 82 -2.99 6.66 -3.97
CA ILE A 82 -3.48 5.97 -2.77
C ILE A 82 -2.47 6.17 -1.64
N ILE A 83 -1.21 5.78 -1.87
CA ILE A 83 -0.11 5.91 -0.93
C ILE A 83 0.96 6.80 -1.56
N LYS A 84 1.30 7.90 -0.89
CA LYS A 84 2.28 8.84 -1.45
C LYS A 84 3.69 8.20 -1.48
N PRO A 85 4.49 8.42 -2.54
CA PRO A 85 5.88 7.97 -2.60
C PRO A 85 6.74 8.41 -1.41
N SER A 86 6.43 9.57 -0.80
CA SER A 86 7.13 10.07 0.38
C SER A 86 7.05 9.13 1.59
N CYS A 87 6.06 8.23 1.66
CA CYS A 87 5.99 7.21 2.71
C CYS A 87 7.11 6.17 2.57
N SER A 88 7.42 5.75 1.34
CA SER A 88 8.53 4.84 1.05
C SER A 88 9.88 5.52 1.27
N GLU A 89 10.02 6.78 0.86
CA GLU A 89 11.21 7.59 1.16
C GLU A 89 11.45 7.71 2.66
N GLU A 90 10.39 7.92 3.45
CA GLU A 90 10.48 8.01 4.90
C GLU A 90 10.92 6.69 5.53
N LEU A 91 10.44 5.53 5.04
CA LEU A 91 10.88 4.22 5.48
C LEU A 91 12.38 4.04 5.23
N LEU A 92 12.85 4.29 4.01
CA LEU A 92 14.26 4.17 3.65
C LEU A 92 15.14 5.10 4.49
N ARG A 93 14.67 6.31 4.78
CA ARG A 93 15.40 7.27 5.62
C ARG A 93 15.46 6.82 7.08
N LYS A 94 14.36 6.30 7.63
CA LYS A 94 14.25 6.00 9.06
C LYS A 94 14.78 4.62 9.44
N ALA A 95 14.69 3.62 8.56
CA ALA A 95 15.14 2.26 8.86
C ALA A 95 16.63 2.22 9.22
N GLU A 96 16.99 1.46 10.25
CA GLU A 96 18.37 1.37 10.75
C GLU A 96 19.24 0.36 10.00
N VAL A 97 18.65 -0.54 9.21
CA VAL A 97 19.40 -1.48 8.37
C VAL A 97 20.17 -0.75 7.27
N GLU A 98 21.42 -1.17 7.03
CA GLU A 98 22.28 -0.61 5.98
C GLU A 98 21.85 -1.09 4.59
N ASP A 99 21.54 -2.38 4.47
CA ASP A 99 21.06 -2.99 3.24
C ASP A 99 19.57 -2.70 3.03
N LYS A 100 19.32 -1.58 2.36
CA LYS A 100 17.99 -1.12 2.00
C LYS A 100 18.03 -0.47 0.64
N GLN A 101 17.12 -0.90 -0.23
CA GLN A 101 17.08 -0.46 -1.62
C GLN A 101 15.71 0.14 -1.95
N GLY A 102 15.69 1.11 -2.85
CA GLY A 102 14.48 1.77 -3.30
C GLY A 102 14.50 1.97 -4.81
N LYS A 103 13.42 1.58 -5.50
CA LYS A 103 13.21 1.84 -6.93
C LYS A 103 11.83 2.45 -7.15
N TRP A 104 11.79 3.48 -7.99
CA TRP A 104 10.56 4.18 -8.33
C TRP A 104 10.29 4.10 -9.83
N TYR A 105 9.05 3.75 -10.19
CA TYR A 105 8.60 3.67 -11.57
C TYR A 105 7.85 4.96 -11.92
N GLU A 106 8.38 5.74 -12.87
CA GLU A 106 7.97 7.13 -13.14
C GLU A 106 6.48 7.29 -13.46
N GLU A 107 5.94 6.36 -14.24
CA GLU A 107 4.57 6.44 -14.75
C GLU A 107 3.60 5.55 -13.99
N ALA A 108 4.11 4.72 -13.08
CA ALA A 108 3.34 3.68 -12.43
C ALA A 108 2.47 4.23 -11.29
N TRP A 109 1.32 3.59 -11.10
CA TRP A 109 0.37 3.87 -10.01
C TRP A 109 0.64 2.96 -8.79
N HIS A 110 -0.39 2.57 -8.04
CA HIS A 110 -0.28 1.82 -6.79
C HIS A 110 0.08 0.35 -7.01
N ASP A 111 -0.64 -0.32 -7.91
CA ASP A 111 -0.55 -1.77 -8.08
C ASP A 111 0.52 -2.17 -9.11
N LEU A 112 1.80 -2.06 -8.73
CA LEU A 112 2.94 -2.25 -9.63
C LEU A 112 2.93 -3.57 -10.43
N LEU A 113 2.45 -4.67 -9.83
CA LEU A 113 2.36 -5.97 -10.51
C LEU A 113 1.25 -6.03 -11.57
N PHE A 114 0.41 -5.01 -11.65
CA PHE A 114 -0.65 -4.86 -12.63
C PHE A 114 -0.40 -3.73 -13.63
N GLU A 115 0.65 -2.94 -13.40
CA GLU A 115 1.06 -1.89 -14.32
C GLU A 115 1.62 -2.43 -15.64
N PRO A 116 1.66 -1.63 -16.71
CA PRO A 116 2.38 -1.99 -17.94
C PRO A 116 3.82 -2.46 -17.69
N GLU A 117 4.48 -1.89 -16.68
CA GLU A 117 5.82 -2.22 -16.19
C GLU A 117 5.91 -3.52 -15.38
N HIS A 118 4.81 -4.26 -15.15
CA HIS A 118 4.79 -5.43 -14.26
C HIS A 118 5.93 -6.44 -14.50
N LYS A 119 6.34 -6.67 -15.76
CA LYS A 119 7.44 -7.58 -16.07
C LYS A 119 8.77 -7.08 -15.51
N GLU A 120 9.06 -5.78 -15.66
CA GLU A 120 10.24 -5.16 -15.07
C GLU A 120 10.19 -5.26 -13.54
N VAL A 121 9.03 -4.96 -12.95
CA VAL A 121 8.81 -5.08 -11.49
C VAL A 121 9.10 -6.50 -11.00
N MET A 122 8.60 -7.53 -11.69
CA MET A 122 8.86 -8.92 -11.33
C MET A 122 10.34 -9.31 -11.49
N ASP A 123 10.99 -8.85 -12.56
CA ASP A 123 12.41 -9.10 -12.79
C ASP A 123 13.27 -8.45 -11.68
N ASP A 124 12.94 -7.23 -11.25
CA ASP A 124 13.62 -6.54 -10.14
C ASP A 124 13.45 -7.28 -8.81
N ILE A 125 12.24 -7.77 -8.52
CA ILE A 125 11.96 -8.57 -7.31
C ILE A 125 12.79 -9.86 -7.34
N ALA A 126 12.79 -10.58 -8.46
CA ALA A 126 13.52 -11.83 -8.60
C ALA A 126 15.03 -11.62 -8.46
N ALA A 127 15.57 -10.60 -9.13
CA ALA A 127 16.99 -10.26 -9.03
C ALA A 127 17.39 -9.91 -7.59
N TRP A 128 16.59 -9.11 -6.88
CA TRP A 128 16.87 -8.80 -5.48
C TRP A 128 16.83 -10.04 -4.60
N ILE A 129 15.86 -10.94 -4.81
CA ILE A 129 15.81 -12.20 -4.05
C ILE A 129 17.05 -13.06 -4.33
N ASP A 130 17.45 -13.22 -5.60
CA ASP A 130 18.61 -14.03 -5.99
C ASP A 130 19.93 -13.47 -5.43
N GLU A 131 20.05 -12.14 -5.30
CA GLU A 131 21.20 -11.48 -4.65
C GLU A 131 21.29 -11.75 -3.15
N HIS A 132 20.18 -12.16 -2.50
CA HIS A 132 20.07 -12.35 -1.04
C HIS A 132 19.70 -13.80 -0.65
N ALA A 133 19.75 -14.74 -1.60
CA ALA A 133 19.51 -16.18 -1.40
C ALA A 133 20.74 -16.91 -0.84
#